data_AF-T1A0P4-F1
#
_entry.id   AF-T1A0P4-F1
#
_cell.length_a   1.000
_cell.length_b   1.000
_cell.length_c   1.000
_cell.angle_alpha   90.00
_cell.angle_beta   90.00
_cell.angle_gamma   90.00
#
_symmetry.space_group_name_H-M   'P 1'
#
loop_
_entity.id
_entity.type
_entity.pdbx_description
1 polymer ?
#
loop_
_entity_poly.entity_id
_entity_poly.type
_entity_poly.pdbx_seq_one_letter_code
_entity_poly.pdbx_strand_id
1 'polypeptide(L)'
;MAPFVRRQFGDELYEVMVRLKQLCDPHGLLNPGVVITDDPLAHTRNFKITPVADPEVDRCVECGFCEPVCPSRNLTITPRQRIALRREMVRAEADGDQALLEHLRHRFEYDGLSTCAADGMCQTACPVEIDTGQLVKHLRSEKLSRAEEWAWEKAARNWSSVTR
;
A
#
# COMPACT_ATOMS: atom_id res chain seq x y z
N MET A 1 -2.39 -21.14 8.49
CA MET A 1 -3.53 -21.84 9.13
C MET A 1 -4.06 -23.01 8.31
N ALA A 2 -4.26 -22.86 6.99
CA ALA A 2 -4.90 -23.89 6.16
C ALA A 2 -4.39 -25.34 6.39
N PRO A 3 -3.08 -25.61 6.48
CA PRO A 3 -2.56 -26.97 6.74
C PRO A 3 -3.00 -27.61 8.06
N PHE A 4 -3.46 -26.79 9.03
CA PHE A 4 -3.80 -27.22 10.37
C PHE A 4 -5.32 -27.32 10.62
N VAL A 5 -6.15 -26.95 9.64
CA VAL A 5 -7.62 -26.92 9.81
C VAL A 5 -8.17 -28.32 10.10
N ARG A 6 -7.70 -29.35 9.37
CA ARG A 6 -8.07 -30.74 9.65
C ARG A 6 -7.72 -31.17 11.08
N ARG A 7 -6.55 -30.78 11.57
CA ARG A 7 -6.12 -31.05 12.96
C ARG A 7 -6.96 -30.28 13.98
N GLN A 8 -7.40 -29.07 13.65
CA GLN A 8 -8.19 -28.21 14.54
C GLN A 8 -9.63 -28.70 14.72
N PHE A 9 -10.25 -29.22 13.65
CA PHE A 9 -11.67 -29.57 13.63
C PHE A 9 -11.94 -31.08 13.56
N GLY A 10 -10.91 -31.91 13.33
CA GLY A 10 -11.06 -33.34 13.14
C GLY A 10 -11.51 -33.71 11.73
N ASP A 11 -11.51 -35.02 11.45
CA ASP A 11 -11.77 -35.55 10.11
C ASP A 11 -13.20 -35.28 9.62
N GLU A 12 -14.20 -35.55 10.47
CA GLU A 12 -15.61 -35.44 10.11
C GLU A 12 -15.99 -34.01 9.68
N LEU A 13 -15.65 -33.02 10.50
CA LEU A 13 -15.96 -31.62 10.18
C LEU A 13 -15.12 -31.11 8.99
N TYR A 14 -13.87 -31.56 8.86
CA TYR A 14 -13.05 -31.20 7.71
C TYR A 14 -13.64 -31.72 6.40
N GLU A 15 -14.13 -32.96 6.37
CA GLU A 15 -14.80 -33.53 5.20
C GLU A 15 -16.06 -32.78 4.82
N VAL A 16 -16.86 -32.33 5.81
CA VAL A 16 -18.02 -31.46 5.56
C VAL A 16 -17.59 -30.14 4.92
N MET A 17 -16.52 -29.49 5.41
CA MET A 17 -15.99 -28.26 4.83
C MET A 17 -15.50 -28.46 3.39
N VAL A 18 -14.80 -29.56 3.11
CA VAL A 18 -14.35 -29.92 1.76
C VAL A 18 -15.55 -30.15 0.84
N ARG A 19 -16.59 -30.86 1.31
CA ARG A 19 -17.79 -31.11 0.51
C ARG A 19 -18.55 -29.82 0.21
N LEU A 20 -18.69 -28.94 1.20
CA LEU A 20 -19.31 -27.63 1.00
C LEU A 20 -18.52 -26.81 -0.03
N LYS A 21 -17.20 -26.80 0.08
CA LYS A 21 -16.31 -26.12 -0.87
C LYS A 21 -16.51 -26.63 -2.30
N GLN A 22 -16.59 -27.94 -2.50
CA GLN A 22 -16.83 -28.54 -3.82
C GLN A 22 -18.22 -28.20 -4.39
N LEU A 23 -19.25 -28.09 -3.54
CA LEU A 23 -20.60 -27.73 -3.97
C LEU A 23 -20.68 -26.26 -4.39
N CYS A 24 -20.02 -25.35 -3.66
CA CYS A 24 -20.04 -23.91 -3.96
C CYS A 24 -19.02 -23.49 -5.02
N ASP A 25 -17.91 -24.22 -5.16
CA ASP A 25 -16.84 -23.92 -6.10
C ASP A 25 -16.27 -25.21 -6.73
N PRO A 26 -17.01 -25.81 -7.69
CA PRO A 26 -16.64 -27.09 -8.31
C PRO A 26 -15.30 -27.06 -9.05
N HIS A 27 -14.86 -25.86 -9.47
CA HIS A 27 -13.62 -25.66 -10.22
C HIS A 27 -12.46 -25.17 -9.34
N GLY A 28 -12.68 -24.94 -8.04
CA GLY A 28 -11.63 -24.51 -7.12
C GLY A 28 -11.10 -23.10 -7.37
N LEU A 29 -11.87 -22.22 -8.00
CA LEU A 29 -11.46 -20.86 -8.37
C LEU A 29 -11.47 -19.87 -7.21
N LEU A 30 -12.34 -20.09 -6.22
CA LEU A 30 -12.52 -19.17 -5.09
C LEU A 30 -11.45 -19.45 -4.03
N ASN A 31 -10.42 -18.61 -3.97
CA ASN A 31 -9.41 -18.61 -2.91
C ASN A 31 -8.65 -19.95 -2.75
N PRO A 32 -7.98 -20.44 -3.82
CA PRO A 32 -7.33 -21.75 -3.82
C PRO A 32 -6.21 -21.85 -2.77
N GLY A 33 -6.16 -22.98 -2.06
CA GLY A 33 -5.16 -23.24 -1.01
C GLY A 33 -5.35 -22.45 0.27
N VAL A 34 -6.44 -21.67 0.38
CA VAL A 34 -6.78 -20.89 1.57
C VAL A 34 -7.90 -21.57 2.35
N VAL A 35 -7.72 -21.70 3.66
CA VAL A 35 -8.53 -22.51 4.60
C VAL A 35 -8.46 -24.01 4.34
N ILE A 36 -8.74 -24.46 3.12
CA ILE A 36 -8.65 -25.86 2.69
C ILE A 36 -7.46 -25.98 1.74
N THR A 37 -6.52 -26.86 2.06
CA THR A 37 -5.34 -27.11 1.26
C THR A 37 -4.84 -28.53 1.46
N ASP A 38 -4.31 -29.12 0.39
CA ASP A 38 -3.63 -30.41 0.43
C ASP A 38 -2.11 -30.26 0.62
N ASP A 39 -1.58 -29.03 0.60
CA ASP A 39 -0.15 -28.76 0.84
C ASP A 39 0.13 -28.57 2.35
N PRO A 40 0.76 -29.55 3.03
CA PRO A 40 1.06 -29.45 4.46
C PRO A 40 2.09 -28.35 4.79
N LEU A 41 2.87 -27.92 3.79
CA LEU A 41 3.92 -26.91 3.90
C LEU A 41 3.48 -25.55 3.33
N ALA A 42 2.20 -25.36 3.02
CA ALA A 42 1.71 -24.09 2.48
C ALA A 42 2.06 -22.88 3.38
N HIS A 43 2.16 -23.09 4.69
CA HIS A 43 2.48 -22.06 5.67
C HIS A 43 3.96 -21.62 5.69
N THR A 44 4.85 -22.34 4.99
CA THR A 44 6.29 -22.02 4.90
C THR A 44 6.71 -21.55 3.51
N ARG A 45 5.74 -21.30 2.61
CA ARG A 45 5.97 -20.95 1.22
C ARG A 45 5.35 -19.58 0.93
N ASN A 46 5.85 -18.93 -0.12
CA ASN A 46 5.26 -17.71 -0.68
C ASN A 46 5.03 -16.59 0.36
N PHE A 47 5.99 -16.42 1.27
CA PHE A 47 5.94 -15.33 2.22
C PHE A 47 5.91 -14.00 1.48
N LYS A 48 4.97 -13.14 1.88
CA LYS A 48 4.95 -11.76 1.41
C LYS A 48 6.16 -11.03 1.95
N ILE A 49 7.11 -10.76 1.08
CA ILE A 49 8.23 -9.87 1.39
C ILE A 49 7.71 -8.43 1.31
N THR A 50 7.94 -7.67 2.38
CA THR A 50 7.57 -6.25 2.43
C THR A 50 8.85 -5.44 2.43
N PRO A 51 9.25 -4.86 1.28
CA PRO A 51 10.47 -4.06 1.23
C PRO A 51 10.31 -2.79 2.06
N VAL A 52 11.43 -2.35 2.64
CA VAL A 52 11.55 -1.05 3.31
C VAL A 52 11.56 0.02 2.23
N ALA A 53 10.59 0.95 2.28
CA ALA A 53 10.42 1.95 1.24
C ALA A 53 10.57 3.38 1.76
N ASP A 54 9.99 3.68 2.91
CA ASP A 54 10.08 5.01 3.52
C ASP A 54 9.70 4.93 5.01
N PRO A 55 10.51 5.50 5.92
CA PRO A 55 10.24 5.46 7.36
C PRO A 55 8.84 5.95 7.73
N GLU A 56 8.26 6.90 6.98
CA GLU A 56 6.91 7.43 7.24
C GLU A 56 5.82 6.35 7.09
N VAL A 57 6.05 5.34 6.24
CA VAL A 57 5.01 4.36 5.84
C VAL A 57 5.39 2.90 6.06
N ASP A 58 6.61 2.60 6.49
CA ASP A 58 7.07 1.22 6.67
C ASP A 58 6.29 0.45 7.75
N ARG A 59 5.63 1.16 8.67
CA ARG A 59 4.70 0.58 9.67
C ARG A 59 3.39 0.05 9.05
N CYS A 60 3.15 0.26 7.76
CA CYS A 60 1.89 -0.08 7.10
C CYS A 60 1.67 -1.60 7.04
N VAL A 61 0.57 -2.06 7.65
CA VAL A 61 0.08 -3.45 7.63
C VAL A 61 -1.00 -3.69 6.55
N GLU A 62 -1.20 -2.74 5.65
CA GLU A 62 -2.12 -2.83 4.51
C GLU A 62 -3.60 -3.08 4.85
N CYS A 63 -4.07 -2.61 6.01
CA CYS A 63 -5.44 -2.80 6.49
C CYS A 63 -6.53 -2.04 5.70
N GLY A 64 -6.17 -0.95 5.02
CA GLY A 64 -7.10 -0.18 4.17
C GLY A 64 -7.96 0.86 4.89
N PHE A 65 -7.83 1.05 6.21
CA PHE A 65 -8.63 2.05 6.94
C PHE A 65 -8.44 3.50 6.48
N CYS A 66 -7.28 3.82 5.91
CA CYS A 66 -7.00 5.13 5.35
C CYS A 66 -7.69 5.39 3.99
N GLU A 67 -8.21 4.37 3.32
CA GLU A 67 -8.75 4.52 1.96
C GLU A 67 -10.07 5.30 1.91
N PRO A 68 -11.07 5.05 2.77
CA PRO A 68 -12.35 5.75 2.70
C PRO A 68 -12.22 7.25 3.01
N VAL A 69 -11.26 7.67 3.82
CA VAL A 69 -11.09 9.09 4.20
C VAL A 69 -10.29 9.91 3.18
N CYS A 70 -9.71 9.26 2.17
CA CYS A 70 -8.83 9.95 1.23
C CYS A 70 -9.61 10.74 0.17
N PRO A 71 -9.28 12.02 -0.09
CA PRO A 71 -9.91 12.81 -1.16
C PRO A 71 -9.69 12.22 -2.56
N SER A 72 -8.52 11.64 -2.82
CA SER A 72 -8.17 11.11 -4.14
C SER A 72 -8.75 9.73 -4.43
N ARG A 73 -9.52 9.13 -3.50
CA ARG A 73 -10.05 7.75 -3.62
C ARG A 73 -10.89 7.53 -4.88
N ASN A 74 -11.58 8.57 -5.36
CA ASN A 74 -12.46 8.54 -6.53
C ASN A 74 -11.81 9.19 -7.77
N LEU A 75 -10.51 9.53 -7.70
CA LEU A 75 -9.79 10.21 -8.78
C LEU A 75 -8.64 9.35 -9.31
N THR A 76 -7.76 8.86 -8.44
CA THR A 76 -6.58 8.07 -8.80
C THR A 76 -6.38 6.93 -7.81
N ILE A 77 -5.41 7.06 -6.90
CA ILE A 77 -5.03 6.05 -5.93
C ILE A 77 -5.20 6.56 -4.50
N THR A 78 -5.45 5.61 -3.60
CA THR A 78 -5.62 5.83 -2.17
C THR A 78 -4.27 5.88 -1.43
N PRO A 79 -4.23 6.26 -0.14
CA PRO A 79 -3.00 6.31 0.64
C PRO A 79 -2.31 4.95 0.74
N ARG A 80 -3.06 3.87 0.96
CA ARG A 80 -2.51 2.51 1.03
C ARG A 80 -1.94 2.08 -0.33
N GLN A 81 -2.62 2.40 -1.43
CA GLN A 81 -2.13 2.11 -2.77
C GLN A 81 -0.86 2.92 -3.09
N ARG A 82 -0.75 4.17 -2.63
CA ARG A 82 0.46 4.99 -2.74
C ARG A 82 1.66 4.32 -2.05
N ILE A 83 1.45 3.77 -0.85
CA ILE A 83 2.47 3.00 -0.11
C ILE A 83 2.84 1.71 -0.86
N ALA A 84 1.85 1.00 -1.39
CA ALA A 84 2.10 -0.22 -2.18
C ALA A 84 2.97 0.09 -3.41
N LEU A 85 2.64 1.12 -4.19
CA LEU A 85 3.43 1.49 -5.37
C LEU A 85 4.87 1.94 -5.02
N ARG A 86 5.07 2.62 -3.89
CA ARG A 86 6.42 2.95 -3.40
C ARG A 86 7.23 1.68 -3.11
N ARG A 87 6.63 0.68 -2.45
CA ARG A 87 7.24 -0.63 -2.22
C ARG A 87 7.54 -1.37 -3.53
N GLU A 88 6.67 -1.24 -4.53
CA GLU A 88 6.91 -1.83 -5.86
C GLU A 88 8.05 -1.18 -6.62
N MET A 89 8.26 0.13 -6.47
CA MET A 89 9.43 0.80 -7.03
C MET A 89 10.72 0.27 -6.41
N VAL A 90 10.76 0.11 -5.08
CA VAL A 90 11.93 -0.45 -4.38
C VAL A 90 12.20 -1.89 -4.81
N ARG A 91 11.15 -2.70 -4.96
CA ARG A 91 11.30 -4.07 -5.49
C ARG A 91 11.82 -4.07 -6.92
N ALA A 92 11.22 -3.28 -7.81
CA ALA A 92 11.65 -3.19 -9.22
C ALA A 92 13.12 -2.76 -9.33
N GLU A 93 13.55 -1.83 -8.48
CA GLU A 93 14.95 -1.41 -8.40
C GLU A 93 15.87 -2.54 -7.93
N ALA A 94 15.49 -3.27 -6.87
CA ALA A 94 16.26 -4.42 -6.36
C ALA A 94 16.35 -5.57 -7.37
N ASP A 95 15.29 -5.79 -8.15
CA ASP A 95 15.22 -6.82 -9.20
C ASP A 95 15.91 -6.37 -10.50
N GLY A 96 16.33 -5.11 -10.60
CA GLY A 96 16.94 -4.54 -11.81
C GLY A 96 15.95 -4.30 -12.96
N ASP A 97 14.65 -4.34 -12.70
CA ASP A 97 13.59 -4.09 -13.68
C ASP A 97 13.41 -2.58 -13.93
N GLN A 98 14.31 -2.03 -14.73
CA GLN A 98 14.32 -0.60 -15.07
C GLN A 98 13.07 -0.17 -15.85
N ALA A 99 12.49 -1.05 -16.67
CA ALA A 99 11.31 -0.73 -17.45
C ALA A 99 10.09 -0.53 -16.54
N LEU A 100 9.89 -1.43 -15.57
CA LEU A 100 8.85 -1.28 -14.57
C LEU A 100 9.09 -0.08 -13.67
N LEU A 101 10.32 0.12 -13.20
CA LEU A 101 10.66 1.23 -12.32
C LEU A 101 10.34 2.59 -12.97
N GLU A 102 10.75 2.79 -14.22
CA GLU A 102 10.47 4.02 -14.95
C GLU A 102 8.97 4.22 -15.18
N HIS A 103 8.26 3.16 -15.57
CA HIS A 103 6.81 3.22 -15.74
C HIS A 103 6.10 3.64 -14.43
N LEU A 104 6.48 3.02 -13.31
CA LEU A 104 5.93 3.34 -12.00
C LEU A 104 6.23 4.78 -11.61
N ARG A 105 7.49 5.24 -11.76
CA ARG A 105 7.89 6.63 -11.45
C ARG A 105 7.07 7.63 -12.25
N HIS A 106 6.96 7.43 -13.56
CA HIS A 106 6.19 8.30 -14.44
C HIS A 106 4.71 8.38 -14.04
N ARG A 107 4.05 7.24 -13.79
CA ARG A 107 2.64 7.22 -13.35
C ARG A 107 2.44 7.85 -11.98
N PHE A 108 3.39 7.63 -11.07
CA PHE A 108 3.34 8.13 -9.71
C PHE A 108 3.44 9.66 -9.62
N GLU A 109 3.93 10.35 -10.64
CA GLU A 109 3.89 11.83 -10.70
C GLU A 109 2.47 12.37 -10.53
N TYR A 110 1.52 11.83 -11.28
CA TYR A 110 0.13 12.28 -11.21
C TYR A 110 -0.65 11.54 -10.13
N ASP A 111 -0.65 10.20 -10.19
CA ASP A 111 -1.43 9.33 -9.31
C ASP A 111 -0.88 9.41 -7.86
N GLY A 112 0.44 9.44 -7.74
CA GLY A 112 1.23 9.33 -6.52
C GLY A 112 1.62 10.66 -5.85
N LEU A 113 1.68 11.77 -6.56
CA LEU A 113 2.08 13.05 -5.98
C LEU A 113 1.05 14.14 -6.24
N SER A 114 0.71 14.41 -7.50
CA SER A 114 -0.12 15.57 -7.86
C SER A 114 -1.53 15.52 -7.29
N THR A 115 -2.15 14.34 -7.26
CA THR A 115 -3.55 14.17 -6.81
C THR A 115 -3.72 14.08 -5.29
N CYS A 116 -2.63 13.95 -4.52
CA CYS A 116 -2.72 14.01 -3.06
C CYS A 116 -2.91 15.46 -2.58
N ALA A 117 -3.92 15.69 -1.75
CA ALA A 117 -4.19 16.99 -1.13
C ALA A 117 -3.17 17.39 -0.05
N ALA A 118 -2.32 16.45 0.40
CA ALA A 118 -1.32 16.65 1.46
C ALA A 118 -1.92 17.17 2.79
N ASP A 119 -3.17 16.80 3.06
CA ASP A 119 -3.98 17.21 4.22
C ASP A 119 -3.81 16.33 5.46
N GLY A 120 -3.28 15.11 5.29
CA GLY A 120 -3.08 14.15 6.37
C GLY A 120 -4.34 13.45 6.86
N MET A 121 -5.48 13.54 6.15
CA MET A 121 -6.73 12.89 6.57
C MET A 121 -6.59 11.36 6.70
N CYS A 122 -5.65 10.75 5.97
CA CYS A 122 -5.34 9.33 6.13
C CYS A 122 -4.89 8.94 7.55
N GLN A 123 -4.23 9.85 8.27
CA GLN A 123 -3.70 9.60 9.60
C GLN A 123 -4.82 9.42 10.62
N THR A 124 -5.92 10.18 10.49
CA THR A 124 -7.05 10.15 11.45
C THR A 124 -7.75 8.79 11.50
N ALA A 125 -7.61 7.97 10.45
CA ALA A 125 -8.15 6.62 10.38
C ALA A 125 -7.07 5.53 10.51
N CYS A 126 -5.78 5.88 10.49
CA CYS A 126 -4.70 4.90 10.50
C CYS A 126 -4.44 4.38 11.92
N PRO A 127 -4.55 3.07 12.20
CA PRO A 127 -4.33 2.52 13.53
C PRO A 127 -2.85 2.53 13.96
N VAL A 128 -1.94 2.84 13.03
CA VAL A 128 -0.49 2.93 13.25
C VAL A 128 0.06 4.32 12.91
N GLU A 129 -0.83 5.32 12.87
CA GLU A 129 -0.50 6.76 12.82
C GLU A 129 0.33 7.22 11.60
N ILE A 130 0.16 6.54 10.46
CA ILE A 130 0.84 6.91 9.20
C ILE A 130 0.19 8.14 8.57
N ASP A 131 1.01 9.15 8.23
CA ASP A 131 0.59 10.32 7.47
C ASP A 131 1.21 10.32 6.06
N THR A 132 0.47 9.82 5.07
CA THR A 132 0.90 9.91 3.66
C THR A 132 0.91 11.33 3.10
N GLY A 133 0.23 12.29 3.75
CA GLY A 133 0.33 13.70 3.44
C GLY A 133 1.72 14.26 3.77
N GLN A 134 2.33 13.83 4.88
CA GLN A 134 3.73 14.15 5.18
C GLN A 134 4.68 13.49 4.20
N LEU A 135 4.47 12.21 3.86
CA LEU A 135 5.24 11.54 2.80
C LEU A 135 5.21 12.35 1.51
N VAL A 136 4.03 12.78 1.04
CA VAL A 136 3.92 13.55 -0.21
C VAL A 136 4.60 14.91 -0.11
N LYS A 137 4.52 15.60 1.03
CA LYS A 137 5.25 16.87 1.24
C LYS A 137 6.75 16.65 1.13
N HIS A 138 7.27 15.60 1.77
CA HIS A 138 8.68 15.23 1.69
C HIS A 138 9.10 14.95 0.23
N LEU A 139 8.39 14.07 -0.47
CA LEU A 139 8.70 13.73 -1.88
C LEU A 139 8.57 14.92 -2.83
N ARG A 140 7.65 15.86 -2.59
CA ARG A 140 7.56 17.10 -3.37
C ARG A 140 8.74 18.02 -3.09
N SER A 141 9.23 18.08 -1.86
CA SER A 141 10.40 18.90 -1.50
C SER A 141 11.70 18.39 -2.13
N GLU A 142 11.86 17.08 -2.31
CA GLU A 142 13.02 16.48 -2.99
C GLU A 142 13.20 16.94 -4.45
N LYS A 143 12.14 17.46 -5.07
CA LYS A 143 12.16 17.97 -6.46
C LYS A 143 12.55 19.43 -6.57
N LEU A 144 12.53 20.16 -5.47
CA LEU A 144 12.87 21.58 -5.45
C LEU A 144 14.39 21.73 -5.39
N SER A 145 14.94 22.62 -6.20
CA SER A 145 16.30 23.08 -6.01
C SER A 145 16.41 23.93 -4.74
N ARG A 146 17.61 24.00 -4.14
CA ARG A 146 17.87 24.86 -2.97
C ARG A 146 17.51 26.33 -3.20
N ALA A 147 17.67 26.80 -4.45
CA ALA A 147 17.33 28.17 -4.81
C ALA A 147 15.81 28.40 -4.81
N GLU A 148 15.04 27.43 -5.34
CA GLU A 148 13.58 27.47 -5.31
C GLU A 148 13.06 27.37 -3.87
N GLU A 149 13.59 26.45 -3.08
CA GLU A 149 13.21 26.30 -1.66
C GLU A 149 13.43 27.60 -0.88
N TRP A 150 14.60 28.23 -1.02
CA TRP A 150 14.91 29.52 -0.40
C TRP A 150 13.97 30.64 -0.89
N ALA A 151 13.68 30.70 -2.18
CA ALA A 151 12.80 31.71 -2.76
C ALA A 151 11.37 31.57 -2.21
N TRP A 152 10.85 30.34 -2.14
CA TRP A 152 9.54 30.06 -1.57
C TRP A 152 9.47 30.37 -0.08
N GLU A 153 10.51 30.02 0.68
CA GLU A 153 10.57 30.34 2.11
C GLU A 153 10.56 31.86 2.34
N LYS A 154 11.35 32.61 1.55
CA LYS A 154 11.35 34.08 1.60
C LYS A 154 10.00 34.67 1.22
N ALA A 155 9.36 34.17 0.17
CA ALA A 155 8.03 34.61 -0.23
C ALA A 155 7.00 34.36 0.89
N ALA A 156 7.01 33.16 1.50
CA ALA A 156 6.12 32.80 2.59
C ALA A 156 6.30 33.70 3.84
N ARG A 157 7.54 34.00 4.22
CA ARG A 157 7.84 34.91 5.34
C ARG A 157 7.41 36.36 5.10
N ASN A 158 7.27 36.77 3.85
CA ASN A 158 6.89 38.13 3.44
C ASN A 158 5.49 38.19 2.80
N TRP A 159 4.65 37.18 3.05
CA TRP A 159 3.33 37.05 2.42
C TRP A 159 2.41 38.26 2.64
N SER A 160 2.52 38.92 3.79
CA SER A 160 1.75 40.12 4.16
C SER A 160 2.03 41.32 3.26
N SER A 161 3.18 41.36 2.58
CA SER A 161 3.53 42.44 1.65
C SER A 161 2.79 42.33 0.31
N VAL A 162 2.25 41.15 -0.01
CA VAL A 162 1.66 40.84 -1.33
C VAL A 162 0.15 40.60 -1.26
N THR A 163 -0.42 40.38 -0.07
CA THR A 163 -1.84 40.01 0.12
C THR A 163 -2.69 41.06 0.82
N ARG A 164 -2.35 42.35 0.68
CA ARG A 164 -3.22 43.45 1.13
C ARG A 164 -4.44 43.63 0.23
#